data_AF-A0A4Q1AKL8-F1
#
_entry.id   AF-A0A4Q1AKL8-F1
#
_cell.length_a   1.000
_cell.length_b   1.000
_cell.length_c   1.000
_cell.angle_alpha   90.00
_cell.angle_beta   90.00
_cell.angle_gamma   90.00
#
_symmetry.space_group_name_H-M   'P 1'
#
loop_
_entity.id
_entity.type
_entity.pdbx_description
1 polymer ?
#
loop_
_entity_poly.entity_id
_entity_poly.type
_entity_poly.pdbx_seq_one_letter_code
_entity_poly.pdbx_strand_id
1 'polypeptide(L)'
;MKKILLVLLLNISFLFSNDSFIDICKNPTPEQKMTINAMVNAYNEFKEEKFKININNPEICEELYDKYNNGFKAIVGQGMSDITFLKYFDWLTHLNLRDNNITDITPLKYLTKLTKLELSSNKVSKGVESLENLPLKDLRIDVTNDTDLKYIGNIQSVERLSIWGGKNSKFLGNLTNLRVLSIASVDIQSLCDLKDLKALKSLDLRWNESLKSLECIDQFPNLQELTIKGTPITDLTPLVNANSIKKFHFHDMPVEDISPLAKMKNLESILFTKTKIKYLSPLKESKSIKFAEDLSEMFIEEYFNRSLAGCSPKSMKEVREGKSCFEADGKTLKPFWKRWLGL
;
A
#
# COMPACT_ATOMS: atom_id res chain seq x y z
N MET A 1 -1.34 47.09 19.68
CA MET A 1 -0.76 46.00 18.86
C MET A 1 -0.12 44.83 19.66
N LYS A 2 0.26 44.96 20.94
CA LYS A 2 0.81 43.81 21.73
C LYS A 2 -0.16 43.09 22.68
N LYS A 3 -1.39 43.58 22.90
CA LYS A 3 -2.41 42.91 23.74
C LYS A 3 -3.40 42.01 22.99
N ILE A 4 -3.47 42.11 21.66
CA ILE A 4 -4.33 41.26 20.82
C ILE A 4 -3.58 40.00 20.34
N LEU A 5 -2.24 40.05 20.24
CA LEU A 5 -1.43 38.89 19.88
C LEU A 5 -1.28 37.87 21.04
N LEU A 6 -1.34 38.34 22.29
CA LEU A 6 -1.22 37.46 23.47
C LEU A 6 -2.53 36.70 23.76
N VAL A 7 -3.68 37.27 23.41
CA VAL A 7 -4.99 36.60 23.52
C VAL A 7 -5.22 35.57 22.42
N LEU A 8 -4.51 35.68 21.28
CA LEU A 8 -4.49 34.63 20.25
C LEU A 8 -3.48 33.51 20.55
N LEU A 9 -2.41 33.80 21.31
CA LEU A 9 -1.46 32.79 21.79
C LEU A 9 -1.90 32.07 23.09
N LEU A 10 -2.88 32.64 23.82
CA LEU A 10 -3.47 32.02 25.02
C LEU A 10 -4.78 31.24 24.73
N ASN A 11 -5.23 31.16 23.48
CA ASN A 11 -6.53 30.56 23.10
C ASN A 11 -6.45 29.25 22.31
N ILE A 12 -5.38 28.46 22.47
CA ILE A 12 -5.37 27.07 21.96
C ILE A 12 -5.00 26.07 23.05
N SER A 13 -4.14 26.44 23.99
CA SER A 13 -3.75 25.58 25.11
C SER A 13 -4.83 25.39 26.19
N PHE A 14 -5.86 26.24 26.25
CA PHE A 14 -7.00 26.08 27.16
C PHE A 14 -8.23 25.39 26.53
N LEU A 15 -8.26 25.18 25.21
CA LEU A 15 -9.36 24.46 24.54
C LEU A 15 -9.19 22.93 24.59
N PHE A 16 -8.04 22.46 25.06
CA PHE A 16 -7.71 21.04 25.19
C PHE A 16 -7.06 20.79 26.55
N SER A 17 -7.75 21.14 27.65
CA SER A 17 -7.34 20.61 28.93
C SER A 17 -7.61 19.11 28.96
N ASN A 18 -6.69 18.34 29.55
CA ASN A 18 -6.94 16.93 29.91
C ASN A 18 -8.32 16.77 30.55
N ASP A 19 -8.76 17.77 31.32
CA ASP A 19 -10.08 17.82 31.95
C ASP A 19 -11.21 17.53 30.96
N SER A 20 -11.16 18.01 29.72
CA SER A 20 -12.20 17.72 28.72
C SER A 20 -12.23 16.25 28.28
N PHE A 21 -11.06 15.59 28.16
CA PHE A 21 -11.02 14.15 27.87
C PHE A 21 -11.43 13.34 29.10
N ILE A 22 -10.94 13.73 30.29
CA ILE A 22 -11.33 13.14 31.58
C ILE A 22 -12.85 13.25 31.80
N ASP A 23 -13.47 14.38 31.47
CA ASP A 23 -14.91 14.61 31.60
C ASP A 23 -15.73 13.74 30.63
N ILE A 24 -15.27 13.59 29.39
CA ILE A 24 -15.86 12.63 28.43
C ILE A 24 -15.83 11.22 29.01
N CYS A 25 -14.75 10.83 29.67
CA CYS A 25 -14.62 9.49 30.23
C CYS A 25 -15.42 9.25 31.50
N LYS A 26 -15.68 10.29 32.29
CA LYS A 26 -16.54 10.20 33.47
C LYS A 26 -18.00 9.94 33.08
N ASN A 27 -18.47 10.54 31.99
CA ASN A 27 -19.84 10.39 31.50
C ASN A 27 -19.89 10.21 29.97
N PRO A 28 -19.39 9.08 29.44
CA PRO A 28 -19.30 8.90 27.99
C PRO A 28 -20.69 8.64 27.40
N THR A 29 -20.93 9.18 26.21
CA THR A 29 -22.02 8.70 25.36
C THR A 29 -21.81 7.22 25.01
N PRO A 30 -22.85 6.47 24.58
CA PRO A 30 -22.69 5.08 24.16
C PRO A 30 -21.59 4.87 23.10
N GLU A 31 -21.46 5.79 22.14
CA GLU A 31 -20.44 5.75 21.09
C GLU A 31 -19.03 6.05 21.65
N GLN A 32 -18.92 7.03 22.56
CA GLN A 32 -17.66 7.32 23.26
C GLN A 32 -17.21 6.14 24.12
N LYS A 33 -18.15 5.41 24.74
CA LYS A 33 -17.84 4.20 25.51
C LYS A 33 -17.24 3.11 24.62
N MET A 34 -17.77 2.90 23.41
CA MET A 34 -17.17 1.96 22.44
C MET A 34 -15.73 2.36 22.10
N THR A 35 -15.49 3.66 21.92
CA THR A 35 -14.18 4.21 21.61
C THR A 35 -13.19 4.04 22.77
N ILE A 36 -13.59 4.39 23.99
CA ILE A 36 -12.77 4.17 25.20
C ILE A 36 -12.45 2.68 25.36
N ASN A 37 -13.43 1.81 25.16
CA ASN A 37 -13.22 0.37 25.24
C ASN A 37 -12.21 -0.13 24.19
N ALA A 38 -12.33 0.35 22.96
CA ALA A 38 -11.41 0.05 21.88
C ALA A 38 -9.97 0.48 22.20
N MET A 39 -9.79 1.65 22.82
CA MET A 39 -8.48 2.13 23.28
C MET A 39 -7.89 1.26 24.40
N VAL A 40 -8.71 0.86 25.37
CA VAL A 40 -8.30 -0.02 26.47
C VAL A 40 -7.88 -1.39 25.94
N ASN A 41 -8.66 -1.97 25.03
CA ASN A 41 -8.35 -3.25 24.40
C ASN A 41 -7.04 -3.16 23.60
N ALA A 42 -6.93 -2.16 22.73
CA ALA A 42 -5.73 -1.89 21.95
C ALA A 42 -4.47 -1.75 22.81
N TYR A 43 -4.58 -1.08 23.96
CA TYR A 43 -3.48 -0.94 24.91
C TYR A 43 -3.14 -2.28 25.58
N ASN A 44 -4.15 -3.03 26.02
CA ASN A 44 -3.98 -4.29 26.72
C ASN A 44 -3.41 -5.40 25.82
N GLU A 45 -3.71 -5.41 24.53
CA GLU A 45 -3.09 -6.31 23.56
C GLU A 45 -1.58 -6.06 23.41
N PHE A 46 -1.15 -4.80 23.60
CA PHE A 46 0.25 -4.41 23.45
C PHE A 46 1.11 -4.68 24.70
N LYS A 47 0.52 -4.94 25.87
CA LYS A 47 1.23 -5.07 27.15
C LYS A 47 1.05 -6.47 27.76
N GLU A 48 2.14 -7.03 28.31
CA GLU A 48 2.09 -8.26 29.12
C GLU A 48 1.16 -8.10 30.34
N GLU A 49 0.65 -9.23 30.85
CA GLU A 49 -0.45 -9.33 31.83
C GLU A 49 -0.35 -8.46 33.10
N LYS A 50 0.83 -7.92 33.41
CA LYS A 50 1.09 -7.10 34.59
C LYS A 50 0.47 -5.70 34.56
N PHE A 51 0.12 -5.15 33.39
CA PHE A 51 -0.37 -3.77 33.27
C PHE A 51 -1.64 -3.65 32.43
N LYS A 52 -2.61 -4.54 32.64
CA LYS A 52 -3.91 -4.42 32.00
C LYS A 52 -4.68 -3.24 32.59
N ILE A 53 -5.09 -2.33 31.73
CA ILE A 53 -6.02 -1.26 32.04
C ILE A 53 -7.42 -1.87 32.22
N ASN A 54 -8.08 -1.55 33.34
CA ASN A 54 -9.44 -2.02 33.62
C ASN A 54 -10.46 -1.01 33.10
N ILE A 55 -11.29 -1.45 32.17
CA ILE A 55 -12.36 -0.66 31.55
C ILE A 55 -13.40 -0.12 32.53
N ASN A 56 -13.53 -0.76 33.70
CA ASN A 56 -14.44 -0.35 34.76
C ASN A 56 -13.77 0.57 35.79
N ASN A 57 -12.50 0.94 35.60
CA ASN A 57 -11.84 1.89 36.50
C ASN A 57 -12.43 3.30 36.29
N PRO A 58 -12.93 3.99 37.33
CA PRO A 58 -13.34 5.40 37.22
C PRO A 58 -12.21 6.35 36.79
N GLU A 59 -10.93 5.99 37.02
CA GLU A 59 -9.74 6.75 36.60
C GLU A 59 -9.20 6.30 35.24
N ILE A 60 -10.01 5.58 34.46
CA ILE A 60 -9.62 4.99 33.17
C ILE A 60 -8.90 5.99 32.26
N CYS A 61 -9.30 7.26 32.26
CA CYS A 61 -8.72 8.24 31.36
C CYS A 61 -7.45 8.91 31.86
N GLU A 62 -7.19 8.89 33.16
CA GLU A 62 -5.86 9.21 33.70
C GLU A 62 -4.91 8.06 33.36
N GLU A 63 -5.34 6.80 33.50
CA GLU A 63 -4.55 5.66 33.03
C GLU A 63 -4.30 5.68 31.51
N LEU A 64 -5.33 6.04 30.72
CA LEU A 64 -5.24 6.21 29.27
C LEU A 64 -4.42 7.44 28.84
N TYR A 65 -4.00 8.28 29.77
CA TYR A 65 -3.20 9.47 29.48
C TYR A 65 -1.78 9.30 30.00
N ASP A 66 -1.61 8.86 31.25
CA ASP A 66 -0.31 8.73 31.91
C ASP A 66 0.52 7.56 31.37
N LYS A 67 -0.12 6.45 31.02
CA LYS A 67 0.58 5.27 30.48
C LYS A 67 0.93 5.41 28.99
N TYR A 68 0.59 6.55 28.38
CA TYR A 68 0.51 6.73 26.92
C TYR A 68 1.72 7.37 26.26
N ASN A 69 2.81 7.54 27.01
CA ASN A 69 4.15 7.77 26.43
C ASN A 69 4.58 6.65 25.45
N ASN A 70 3.88 5.50 25.43
CA ASN A 70 4.03 4.42 24.43
C ASN A 70 2.67 3.95 23.82
N GLY A 71 1.63 4.81 23.86
CA GLY A 71 0.19 4.52 23.67
C GLY A 71 -0.25 3.83 22.37
N PHE A 72 -1.49 3.30 22.38
CA PHE A 72 -2.11 2.40 21.38
C PHE A 72 -1.54 2.58 19.96
N LYS A 73 -0.80 1.58 19.48
CA LYS A 73 -0.27 1.62 18.12
C LYS A 73 -1.34 1.25 17.08
N ALA A 74 -2.37 0.54 17.51
CA ALA A 74 -3.38 -0.04 16.64
C ALA A 74 -4.73 -0.16 17.36
N ILE A 75 -5.79 0.40 16.78
CA ILE A 75 -7.17 0.20 17.17
C ILE A 75 -7.89 -0.35 15.93
N VAL A 76 -7.83 -1.66 15.74
CA VAL A 76 -8.22 -2.35 14.49
C VAL A 76 -9.49 -3.16 14.70
N GLY A 77 -10.43 -3.13 13.75
CA GLY A 77 -11.57 -4.05 13.78
C GLY A 77 -12.63 -3.72 14.84
N GLN A 78 -12.68 -2.48 15.35
CA GLN A 78 -13.52 -2.11 16.50
C GLN A 78 -14.85 -1.47 16.10
N GLY A 79 -15.11 -1.33 14.79
CA GLY A 79 -16.34 -0.72 14.27
C GLY A 79 -16.46 0.78 14.54
N MET A 80 -15.35 1.45 14.86
CA MET A 80 -15.33 2.86 15.24
C MET A 80 -15.69 3.79 14.09
N SER A 81 -16.53 4.79 14.36
CA SER A 81 -16.89 5.88 13.43
C SER A 81 -16.35 7.23 13.90
N ASP A 82 -16.52 7.56 15.19
CA ASP A 82 -16.05 8.81 15.78
C ASP A 82 -14.61 8.68 16.31
N ILE A 83 -13.72 9.49 15.73
CA ILE A 83 -12.32 9.61 16.15
C ILE A 83 -11.98 10.99 16.72
N THR A 84 -12.98 11.78 17.13
CA THR A 84 -12.80 13.13 17.66
C THR A 84 -11.88 13.16 18.89
N PHE A 85 -11.87 12.09 19.69
CA PHE A 85 -10.97 11.94 20.84
C PHE A 85 -9.49 12.00 20.47
N LEU A 86 -9.10 11.67 19.24
CA LEU A 86 -7.69 11.67 18.83
C LEU A 86 -7.04 13.06 18.95
N LYS A 87 -7.83 14.14 18.94
CA LYS A 87 -7.31 15.49 19.14
C LYS A 87 -6.52 15.68 20.44
N TYR A 88 -6.74 14.83 21.44
CA TYR A 88 -6.03 14.88 22.73
C TYR A 88 -4.72 14.08 22.72
N PHE A 89 -4.38 13.37 21.64
CA PHE A 89 -3.21 12.49 21.54
C PHE A 89 -2.17 13.04 20.55
N ASP A 90 -1.88 14.35 20.62
CA ASP A 90 -1.02 15.08 19.66
C ASP A 90 0.44 14.57 19.59
N TRP A 91 0.84 13.74 20.55
CA TRP A 91 2.14 13.10 20.63
C TRP A 91 2.27 11.84 19.78
N LEU A 92 1.17 11.32 19.22
CA LEU A 92 1.19 10.09 18.43
C LEU A 92 2.09 10.25 17.19
N THR A 93 3.02 9.30 17.03
CA THR A 93 3.90 9.23 15.85
C THR A 93 3.46 8.15 14.86
N HIS A 94 2.69 7.16 15.35
CA HIS A 94 2.19 6.02 14.61
C HIS A 94 0.75 5.75 15.04
N LEU A 95 -0.15 5.59 14.08
CA LEU A 95 -1.55 5.31 14.35
C LEU A 95 -2.11 4.35 13.30
N ASN A 96 -2.60 3.20 13.75
CA ASN A 96 -3.30 2.24 12.92
C ASN A 96 -4.78 2.16 13.34
N LEU A 97 -5.66 2.50 12.40
CA LEU A 97 -7.12 2.53 12.55
C LEU A 97 -7.79 1.65 11.47
N ARG A 98 -7.06 0.66 10.95
CA ARG A 98 -7.56 -0.22 9.90
C ARG A 98 -8.84 -0.95 10.31
N ASP A 99 -9.68 -1.30 9.34
CA ASP A 99 -10.85 -2.17 9.53
C ASP A 99 -11.84 -1.56 10.55
N ASN A 100 -12.17 -0.27 10.39
CA ASN A 100 -13.19 0.43 11.18
C ASN A 100 -14.26 1.05 10.24
N ASN A 101 -15.13 1.90 10.78
CA ASN A 101 -16.21 2.58 10.05
C ASN A 101 -15.97 4.10 9.94
N ILE A 102 -14.70 4.52 9.88
CA ILE A 102 -14.33 5.94 9.90
C ILE A 102 -14.65 6.59 8.55
N THR A 103 -15.34 7.72 8.59
CA THR A 103 -15.74 8.50 7.41
C THR A 103 -15.20 9.93 7.44
N ASP A 104 -15.06 10.53 8.63
CA ASP A 104 -14.54 11.87 8.86
C ASP A 104 -13.21 11.82 9.61
N ILE A 105 -12.14 12.25 8.94
CA ILE A 105 -10.79 12.30 9.51
C ILE A 105 -10.33 13.72 9.89
N THR A 106 -11.25 14.68 9.95
CA THR A 106 -10.97 16.05 10.39
C THR A 106 -10.21 16.13 11.73
N PRO A 107 -10.46 15.27 12.73
CA PRO A 107 -9.72 15.29 13.99
C PRO A 107 -8.21 15.02 13.85
N LEU A 108 -7.75 14.41 12.75
CA LEU A 108 -6.34 14.07 12.58
C LEU A 108 -5.43 15.29 12.42
N LYS A 109 -5.97 16.48 12.10
CA LYS A 109 -5.19 17.73 11.98
C LYS A 109 -4.39 18.10 13.24
N TYR A 110 -4.81 17.60 14.40
CA TYR A 110 -4.15 17.88 15.68
C TYR A 110 -2.95 16.96 15.93
N LEU A 111 -2.80 15.86 15.17
CA LEU A 111 -1.73 14.87 15.37
C LEU A 111 -0.43 15.30 14.68
N THR A 112 0.09 16.46 15.07
CA THR A 112 1.21 17.13 14.38
C THR A 112 2.54 16.38 14.41
N LYS A 113 2.68 15.33 15.22
CA LYS A 113 3.86 14.44 15.25
C LYS A 113 3.67 13.14 14.47
N LEU A 114 2.53 12.96 13.80
CA LEU A 114 2.17 11.71 13.14
C LEU A 114 2.99 11.47 11.87
N THR A 115 3.75 10.38 11.86
CA THR A 115 4.62 9.98 10.74
C THR A 115 4.12 8.75 10.00
N LYS A 116 3.33 7.89 10.64
CA LYS A 116 2.73 6.71 10.00
C LYS A 116 1.24 6.62 10.33
N LEU A 117 0.42 6.53 9.30
CA LEU A 117 -1.03 6.48 9.40
C LEU A 117 -1.57 5.35 8.52
N GLU A 118 -2.35 4.46 9.14
CA GLU A 118 -3.04 3.36 8.48
C GLU A 118 -4.55 3.51 8.71
N LEU A 119 -5.30 3.70 7.62
CA LEU A 119 -6.74 3.94 7.54
C LEU A 119 -7.41 3.00 6.51
N SER A 120 -6.71 1.98 5.99
CA SER A 120 -7.31 1.03 5.03
C SER A 120 -8.51 0.31 5.64
N SER A 121 -9.40 -0.20 4.78
CA SER A 121 -10.69 -0.78 5.18
C SER A 121 -11.55 0.17 6.03
N ASN A 122 -11.53 1.46 5.71
CA ASN A 122 -12.52 2.44 6.17
C ASN A 122 -13.26 3.01 4.94
N LYS A 123 -14.02 4.10 5.10
CA LYS A 123 -14.72 4.76 3.99
C LYS A 123 -14.58 6.27 4.11
N VAL A 124 -13.33 6.75 4.15
CA VAL A 124 -13.06 8.18 4.36
C VAL A 124 -13.67 9.01 3.23
N SER A 125 -14.54 9.95 3.58
CA SER A 125 -15.20 10.86 2.62
C SER A 125 -15.03 12.33 2.99
N LYS A 126 -14.52 12.62 4.20
CA LYS A 126 -14.37 13.98 4.71
C LYS A 126 -13.08 14.17 5.50
N GLY A 127 -12.49 15.36 5.39
CA GLY A 127 -11.37 15.80 6.22
C GLY A 127 -9.98 15.44 5.66
N VAL A 128 -9.87 15.01 4.39
CA VAL A 128 -8.57 14.66 3.77
C VAL A 128 -7.60 15.85 3.74
N GLU A 129 -8.11 17.07 3.65
CA GLU A 129 -7.35 18.32 3.79
C GLU A 129 -6.63 18.45 5.14
N SER A 130 -7.09 17.73 6.16
CA SER A 130 -6.45 17.72 7.49
C SER A 130 -5.08 17.02 7.49
N LEU A 131 -4.78 16.24 6.45
CA LEU A 131 -3.52 15.51 6.33
C LEU A 131 -2.37 16.36 5.76
N GLU A 132 -2.67 17.48 5.09
CA GLU A 132 -1.69 18.28 4.33
C GLU A 132 -0.50 18.76 5.17
N ASN A 133 -0.76 19.12 6.43
CA ASN A 133 0.23 19.69 7.33
C ASN A 133 0.89 18.65 8.26
N LEU A 134 0.53 17.37 8.12
CA LEU A 134 1.09 16.32 8.97
C LEU A 134 2.42 15.83 8.39
N PRO A 135 3.43 15.51 9.23
CA PRO A 135 4.75 15.06 8.77
C PRO A 135 4.74 13.57 8.37
N LEU A 136 3.73 13.14 7.62
CA LEU A 136 3.50 11.75 7.22
C LEU A 136 4.62 11.26 6.32
N LYS A 137 5.15 10.08 6.64
CA LYS A 137 6.15 9.33 5.88
C LYS A 137 5.58 8.08 5.23
N ASP A 138 4.62 7.45 5.91
CA ASP A 138 3.89 6.27 5.43
C ASP A 138 2.39 6.52 5.64
N LEU A 139 1.64 6.55 4.54
CA LEU A 139 0.19 6.74 4.54
C LEU A 139 -0.47 5.59 3.79
N ARG A 140 -1.41 4.92 4.45
CA ARG A 140 -2.34 3.97 3.82
C ARG A 140 -3.75 4.42 4.14
N ILE A 141 -4.59 4.61 3.11
CA ILE A 141 -5.92 5.18 3.29
C ILE A 141 -6.88 4.68 2.21
N ASP A 142 -8.07 4.25 2.64
CA ASP A 142 -9.18 3.97 1.74
C ASP A 142 -10.15 5.15 1.80
N VAL A 143 -10.35 5.80 0.65
CA VAL A 143 -11.27 6.92 0.48
C VAL A 143 -12.42 6.54 -0.45
N THR A 144 -13.49 7.31 -0.38
CA THR A 144 -14.62 7.21 -1.31
C THR A 144 -14.24 7.75 -2.70
N ASN A 145 -14.87 7.23 -3.76
CA ASN A 145 -14.51 7.54 -5.15
C ASN A 145 -14.66 9.03 -5.51
N ASP A 146 -15.53 9.77 -4.82
CA ASP A 146 -15.75 11.20 -5.01
C ASP A 146 -14.73 12.08 -4.28
N THR A 147 -13.88 11.52 -3.42
CA THR A 147 -12.85 12.22 -2.66
C THR A 147 -11.75 12.75 -3.60
N ASP A 148 -11.49 14.06 -3.55
CA ASP A 148 -10.49 14.74 -4.38
C ASP A 148 -9.07 14.53 -3.84
N LEU A 149 -8.21 13.86 -4.62
CA LEU A 149 -6.85 13.50 -4.21
C LEU A 149 -5.86 14.67 -4.24
N LYS A 150 -6.29 15.89 -4.63
CA LYS A 150 -5.41 17.08 -4.60
C LYS A 150 -4.80 17.35 -3.23
N TYR A 151 -5.57 17.09 -2.16
CA TYR A 151 -5.10 17.30 -0.78
C TYR A 151 -3.99 16.31 -0.41
N ILE A 152 -4.11 15.06 -0.87
CA ILE A 152 -3.04 14.07 -0.69
C ILE A 152 -1.80 14.46 -1.49
N GLY A 153 -1.97 15.02 -2.70
CA GLY A 153 -0.88 15.55 -3.53
C GLY A 153 -0.08 16.69 -2.88
N ASN A 154 -0.56 17.28 -1.78
CA ASN A 154 0.13 18.33 -1.03
C ASN A 154 1.01 17.79 0.12
N ILE A 155 0.95 16.48 0.44
CA ILE A 155 1.69 15.88 1.56
C ILE A 155 3.13 15.56 1.14
N GLN A 156 3.95 16.60 0.96
CA GLN A 156 5.30 16.52 0.40
C GLN A 156 6.28 15.65 1.20
N SER A 157 5.97 15.34 2.46
CA SER A 157 6.79 14.50 3.33
C SER A 157 6.70 13.00 3.03
N VAL A 158 5.65 12.54 2.32
CA VAL A 158 5.31 11.13 2.18
C VAL A 158 6.31 10.37 1.29
N GLU A 159 6.72 9.19 1.75
CA GLU A 159 7.67 8.33 1.03
C GLU A 159 7.04 7.00 0.61
N ARG A 160 5.98 6.57 1.32
CA ARG A 160 5.19 5.38 1.02
C ARG A 160 3.72 5.74 1.07
N LEU A 161 3.01 5.48 -0.02
CA LEU A 161 1.60 5.82 -0.17
C LEU A 161 0.82 4.61 -0.71
N SER A 162 -0.23 4.22 0.00
CA SER A 162 -1.26 3.30 -0.49
C SER A 162 -2.61 4.00 -0.44
N ILE A 163 -3.33 4.02 -1.56
CA ILE A 163 -4.68 4.59 -1.63
C ILE A 163 -5.61 3.63 -2.33
N TRP A 164 -6.79 3.42 -1.76
CA TRP A 164 -7.95 2.88 -2.48
C TRP A 164 -8.98 3.98 -2.70
N GLY A 165 -9.46 4.13 -3.92
CA GLY A 165 -10.50 5.11 -4.26
C GLY A 165 -10.02 6.54 -4.42
N GLY A 166 -10.93 7.40 -4.87
CA GLY A 166 -10.73 8.84 -5.06
C GLY A 166 -10.62 9.25 -6.53
N LYS A 167 -10.60 10.57 -6.76
CA LYS A 167 -10.54 11.19 -8.10
C LYS A 167 -9.40 12.19 -8.20
N ASN A 168 -9.13 12.66 -9.43
CA ASN A 168 -8.04 13.60 -9.74
C ASN A 168 -6.64 13.06 -9.36
N SER A 169 -6.39 11.79 -9.69
CA SER A 169 -5.13 11.10 -9.40
C SER A 169 -3.87 11.80 -9.95
N LYS A 170 -4.00 12.70 -10.94
CA LYS A 170 -2.90 13.53 -11.45
C LYS A 170 -2.15 14.34 -10.38
N PHE A 171 -2.82 14.74 -9.30
CA PHE A 171 -2.15 15.48 -8.23
C PHE A 171 -1.16 14.62 -7.44
N LEU A 172 -1.26 13.29 -7.52
CA LEU A 172 -0.27 12.40 -6.90
C LEU A 172 1.10 12.53 -7.55
N GLY A 173 1.20 13.04 -8.79
CA GLY A 173 2.46 13.37 -9.44
C GLY A 173 3.29 14.44 -8.73
N ASN A 174 2.67 15.24 -7.86
CA ASN A 174 3.34 16.27 -7.05
C ASN A 174 4.20 15.70 -5.91
N LEU A 175 4.09 14.41 -5.60
CA LEU A 175 4.75 13.79 -4.45
C LEU A 175 6.18 13.33 -4.78
N THR A 176 7.07 14.28 -5.11
CA THR A 176 8.38 13.96 -5.71
C THR A 176 9.33 13.16 -4.81
N ASN A 177 9.06 13.08 -3.50
CA ASN A 177 9.82 12.27 -2.53
C ASN A 177 9.36 10.80 -2.46
N LEU A 178 8.28 10.45 -3.16
CA LEU A 178 7.66 9.14 -3.06
C LEU A 178 8.58 8.03 -3.61
N ARG A 179 8.70 6.95 -2.84
CA ARG A 179 9.50 5.76 -3.16
C ARG A 179 8.64 4.54 -3.45
N VAL A 180 7.47 4.46 -2.84
CA VAL A 180 6.49 3.37 -3.02
C VAL A 180 5.12 3.98 -3.22
N LEU A 181 4.48 3.65 -4.33
CA LEU A 181 3.10 4.04 -4.65
C LEU A 181 2.26 2.79 -4.93
N SER A 182 1.17 2.63 -4.19
CA SER A 182 0.11 1.66 -4.50
C SER A 182 -1.20 2.41 -4.63
N ILE A 183 -1.79 2.42 -5.81
CA ILE A 183 -3.08 3.06 -6.05
C ILE A 183 -4.04 2.07 -6.66
N ALA A 184 -5.22 1.95 -6.06
CA ALA A 184 -6.26 1.08 -6.54
C ALA A 184 -7.59 1.81 -6.68
N SER A 185 -8.30 1.60 -7.79
CA SER A 185 -9.60 2.22 -8.06
C SER A 185 -9.57 3.76 -7.99
N VAL A 186 -8.47 4.40 -8.44
CA VAL A 186 -8.31 5.88 -8.40
C VAL A 186 -8.51 6.56 -9.77
N ASP A 187 -9.05 5.81 -10.73
CA ASP A 187 -9.35 6.26 -12.10
C ASP A 187 -8.15 6.93 -12.83
N ILE A 188 -6.93 6.43 -12.63
CA ILE A 188 -5.77 6.91 -13.39
C ILE A 188 -5.89 6.51 -14.87
N GLN A 189 -5.76 7.49 -15.78
CA GLN A 189 -5.88 7.28 -17.23
C GLN A 189 -4.52 7.21 -17.94
N SER A 190 -3.50 7.87 -17.39
CA SER A 190 -2.16 7.93 -17.98
C SER A 190 -1.08 7.97 -16.90
N LEU A 191 0.02 7.25 -17.13
CA LEU A 191 1.20 7.33 -16.27
C LEU A 191 1.96 8.65 -16.44
N CYS A 192 1.70 9.40 -17.51
CA CYS A 192 2.34 10.69 -17.74
C CYS A 192 1.98 11.71 -16.65
N ASP A 193 0.82 11.55 -16.01
CA ASP A 193 0.41 12.36 -14.86
C ASP A 193 1.29 12.14 -13.61
N LEU A 194 2.02 11.02 -13.56
CA LEU A 194 2.91 10.64 -12.46
C LEU A 194 4.40 10.81 -12.83
N LYS A 195 4.73 11.37 -14.00
CA LYS A 195 6.10 11.41 -14.54
C LYS A 195 7.14 12.07 -13.62
N ASP A 196 6.71 12.95 -12.73
CA ASP A 196 7.59 13.72 -11.84
C ASP A 196 8.01 12.95 -10.57
N LEU A 197 7.49 11.72 -10.38
CA LEU A 197 7.88 10.80 -9.30
C LEU A 197 9.25 10.15 -9.58
N LYS A 198 10.30 10.96 -9.72
CA LYS A 198 11.63 10.49 -10.12
C LYS A 198 12.32 9.60 -9.08
N ALA A 199 11.92 9.67 -7.81
CA ALA A 199 12.44 8.84 -6.72
C ALA A 199 11.74 7.48 -6.58
N LEU A 200 10.68 7.23 -7.37
CA LEU A 200 9.82 6.07 -7.24
C LEU A 200 10.59 4.78 -7.56
N LYS A 201 10.47 3.78 -6.67
CA LYS A 201 11.12 2.47 -6.79
C LYS A 201 10.14 1.34 -7.01
N SER A 202 8.93 1.48 -6.48
CA SER A 202 7.86 0.48 -6.59
C SER A 202 6.55 1.18 -6.93
N LEU A 203 5.88 0.69 -7.96
CA LEU A 203 4.60 1.18 -8.44
C LEU A 203 3.62 0.01 -8.58
N ASP A 204 2.48 0.15 -7.92
CA ASP A 204 1.37 -0.80 -7.93
C ASP A 204 0.09 -0.07 -8.40
N LEU A 205 -0.50 -0.54 -9.50
CA LEU A 205 -1.62 0.09 -10.21
C LEU A 205 -2.84 -0.82 -10.31
N ARG A 206 -3.08 -1.67 -9.31
CA ARG A 206 -4.19 -2.65 -9.35
C ARG A 206 -5.55 -1.96 -9.47
N TRP A 207 -6.49 -2.56 -10.20
CA TRP A 207 -7.89 -2.13 -10.31
C TRP A 207 -8.07 -0.69 -10.82
N ASN A 208 -7.22 -0.25 -11.74
CA ASN A 208 -7.38 1.03 -12.45
C ASN A 208 -7.89 0.76 -13.86
N GLU A 209 -9.19 0.50 -13.99
CA GLU A 209 -9.81 0.05 -15.24
C GLU A 209 -9.73 1.07 -16.38
N SER A 210 -9.55 2.35 -16.08
CA SER A 210 -9.39 3.40 -17.08
C SER A 210 -7.96 3.49 -17.66
N LEU A 211 -6.97 2.84 -17.04
CA LEU A 211 -5.61 2.80 -17.53
C LEU A 211 -5.49 1.80 -18.68
N LYS A 212 -5.41 2.31 -19.92
CA LYS A 212 -5.40 1.49 -21.14
C LYS A 212 -4.01 1.29 -21.76
N SER A 213 -3.02 2.07 -21.32
CA SER A 213 -1.67 2.08 -21.89
C SER A 213 -0.61 2.28 -20.82
N LEU A 214 0.60 1.79 -21.11
CA LEU A 214 1.80 1.98 -20.31
C LEU A 214 2.70 3.10 -20.84
N GLU A 215 2.20 3.96 -21.74
CA GLU A 215 2.92 5.16 -22.15
C GLU A 215 3.43 5.97 -20.94
N CYS A 216 4.60 6.61 -21.11
CA CYS A 216 5.35 7.30 -20.05
C CYS A 216 5.95 6.40 -18.94
N ILE A 217 5.85 5.06 -19.02
CA ILE A 217 6.53 4.18 -18.05
C ILE A 217 8.07 4.31 -18.07
N ASP A 218 8.63 4.78 -19.19
CA ASP A 218 10.05 5.10 -19.35
C ASP A 218 10.49 6.38 -18.60
N GLN A 219 9.53 7.19 -18.11
CA GLN A 219 9.79 8.44 -17.39
C GLN A 219 10.20 8.24 -15.91
N PHE A 220 10.17 6.99 -15.41
CA PHE A 220 10.50 6.65 -14.03
C PHE A 220 11.90 6.03 -13.93
N PRO A 221 12.99 6.82 -13.86
CA PRO A 221 14.37 6.33 -14.01
C PRO A 221 14.82 5.39 -12.89
N ASN A 222 14.12 5.37 -11.76
CA ASN A 222 14.46 4.56 -10.58
C ASN A 222 13.45 3.44 -10.30
N LEU A 223 12.44 3.24 -11.15
CA LEU A 223 11.38 2.26 -10.92
C LEU A 223 11.92 0.84 -11.11
N GLN A 224 11.94 0.04 -10.05
CA GLN A 224 12.50 -1.32 -10.05
C GLN A 224 11.42 -2.39 -10.08
N GLU A 225 10.26 -2.13 -9.47
CA GLU A 225 9.15 -3.07 -9.36
C GLU A 225 7.86 -2.43 -9.85
N LEU A 226 7.22 -3.07 -10.82
CA LEU A 226 5.94 -2.68 -11.38
C LEU A 226 4.93 -3.81 -11.14
N THR A 227 3.82 -3.49 -10.49
CA THR A 227 2.68 -4.40 -10.34
C THR A 227 1.45 -3.80 -11.00
N ILE A 228 0.80 -4.56 -11.87
CA ILE A 228 -0.45 -4.17 -12.53
C ILE A 228 -1.44 -5.31 -12.37
N LYS A 229 -2.70 -4.98 -12.06
CA LYS A 229 -3.76 -5.99 -12.00
C LYS A 229 -5.09 -5.41 -12.42
N GLY A 230 -5.94 -6.20 -13.10
CA GLY A 230 -7.32 -5.79 -13.33
C GLY A 230 -7.39 -4.49 -14.12
N THR A 231 -6.61 -4.43 -15.21
CA THR A 231 -6.57 -3.30 -16.14
C THR A 231 -6.76 -3.83 -17.56
N PRO A 232 -7.37 -3.08 -18.48
CA PRO A 232 -7.62 -3.52 -19.86
C PRO A 232 -6.38 -3.50 -20.76
N ILE A 233 -5.18 -3.33 -20.19
CA ILE A 233 -3.93 -3.22 -20.94
C ILE A 233 -3.63 -4.53 -21.69
N THR A 234 -3.43 -4.41 -23.00
CA THR A 234 -3.05 -5.50 -23.89
C THR A 234 -1.64 -5.35 -24.46
N ASP A 235 -1.19 -4.11 -24.67
CA ASP A 235 0.08 -3.79 -25.32
C ASP A 235 1.18 -3.50 -24.29
N LEU A 236 2.25 -4.30 -24.35
CA LEU A 236 3.42 -4.17 -23.49
C LEU A 236 4.59 -3.45 -24.19
N THR A 237 4.42 -2.99 -25.43
CA THR A 237 5.45 -2.28 -26.21
C THR A 237 6.07 -1.08 -25.47
N PRO A 238 5.32 -0.24 -24.71
CA PRO A 238 5.91 0.87 -23.98
C PRO A 238 6.99 0.47 -22.95
N LEU A 239 6.99 -0.78 -22.47
CA LEU A 239 7.97 -1.26 -21.50
C LEU A 239 9.37 -1.45 -22.07
N VAL A 240 9.55 -1.54 -23.39
CA VAL A 240 10.86 -1.81 -24.03
C VAL A 240 11.93 -0.80 -23.60
N ASN A 241 11.54 0.45 -23.36
CA ASN A 241 12.46 1.52 -22.94
C ASN A 241 12.52 1.73 -21.41
N ALA A 242 11.72 1.01 -20.63
CA ALA A 242 11.69 1.08 -19.17
C ALA A 242 12.87 0.35 -18.53
N ASN A 243 14.08 0.85 -18.80
CA ASN A 243 15.34 0.18 -18.48
C ASN A 243 15.61 0.03 -16.98
N SER A 244 14.85 0.70 -16.10
CA SER A 244 15.03 0.58 -14.65
C SER A 244 14.32 -0.65 -14.05
N ILE A 245 13.28 -1.16 -14.73
CA ILE A 245 12.39 -2.20 -14.19
C ILE A 245 13.11 -3.54 -14.17
N LYS A 246 13.12 -4.17 -12.99
CA LYS A 246 13.68 -5.50 -12.74
C LYS A 246 12.62 -6.56 -12.51
N LYS A 247 11.49 -6.17 -11.93
CA LYS A 247 10.37 -7.06 -11.62
C LYS A 247 9.09 -6.51 -12.20
N PHE A 248 8.38 -7.33 -12.96
CA PHE A 248 7.07 -6.99 -13.50
C PHE A 248 6.05 -8.07 -13.13
N HIS A 249 5.10 -7.70 -12.28
CA HIS A 249 4.01 -8.57 -11.89
C HIS A 249 2.72 -8.08 -12.55
N PHE A 250 2.09 -8.90 -13.38
CA PHE A 250 0.89 -8.50 -14.11
C PHE A 250 -0.17 -9.59 -14.09
N HIS A 251 -1.33 -9.27 -13.53
CA HIS A 251 -2.35 -10.26 -13.26
C HIS A 251 -3.70 -9.78 -13.79
N ASP A 252 -4.57 -10.68 -14.25
CA ASP A 252 -5.92 -10.28 -14.68
C ASP A 252 -5.87 -9.15 -15.72
N MET A 253 -5.09 -9.42 -16.77
CA MET A 253 -4.83 -8.51 -17.87
C MET A 253 -4.98 -9.28 -19.19
N PRO A 254 -5.68 -8.74 -20.20
CA PRO A 254 -5.91 -9.42 -21.48
C PRO A 254 -4.67 -9.46 -22.39
N VAL A 255 -3.47 -9.48 -21.83
CA VAL A 255 -2.18 -9.59 -22.54
C VAL A 255 -2.08 -10.95 -23.21
N GLU A 256 -1.71 -10.94 -24.49
CA GLU A 256 -1.41 -12.13 -25.29
C GLU A 256 0.05 -12.12 -25.77
N ASP A 257 0.55 -10.97 -26.22
CA ASP A 257 1.93 -10.82 -26.69
C ASP A 257 2.87 -10.31 -25.57
N ILE A 258 3.87 -11.12 -25.26
CA ILE A 258 4.96 -10.80 -24.32
C ILE A 258 6.33 -10.64 -25.01
N SER A 259 6.37 -10.63 -26.35
CA SER A 259 7.59 -10.35 -27.10
C SER A 259 8.27 -9.02 -26.73
N PRO A 260 7.57 -7.95 -26.29
CA PRO A 260 8.23 -6.74 -25.81
C PRO A 260 9.11 -6.98 -24.57
N LEU A 261 8.71 -7.89 -23.68
CA LEU A 261 9.43 -8.16 -22.44
C LEU A 261 10.81 -8.79 -22.70
N ALA A 262 10.95 -9.56 -23.79
CA ALA A 262 12.22 -10.15 -24.19
C ALA A 262 13.29 -9.10 -24.57
N LYS A 263 12.87 -7.89 -24.97
CA LYS A 263 13.73 -6.78 -25.39
C LYS A 263 14.19 -5.90 -24.21
N MET A 264 13.58 -6.05 -23.03
CA MET A 264 13.93 -5.24 -21.86
C MET A 264 15.34 -5.62 -21.37
N LYS A 265 16.17 -4.61 -21.08
CA LYS A 265 17.59 -4.83 -20.77
C LYS A 265 17.85 -5.39 -19.37
N ASN A 266 17.00 -5.00 -18.41
CA ASN A 266 17.22 -5.26 -16.98
C ASN A 266 16.06 -6.03 -16.32
N LEU A 267 15.06 -6.48 -17.09
CA LEU A 267 13.94 -7.23 -16.54
C LEU A 267 14.43 -8.63 -16.14
N GLU A 268 14.40 -8.93 -14.84
CA GLU A 268 14.91 -10.18 -14.27
C GLU A 268 13.80 -11.19 -13.98
N SER A 269 12.62 -10.71 -13.60
CA SER A 269 11.52 -11.55 -13.10
C SER A 269 10.18 -11.08 -13.64
N ILE A 270 9.39 -12.03 -14.14
CA ILE A 270 7.97 -11.82 -14.42
C ILE A 270 7.10 -12.80 -13.65
N LEU A 271 6.03 -12.28 -13.06
CA LEU A 271 4.96 -13.07 -12.47
C LEU A 271 3.67 -12.66 -13.14
N PHE A 272 2.88 -13.63 -13.59
CA PHE A 272 1.61 -13.32 -14.21
C PHE A 272 0.56 -14.37 -13.88
N THR A 273 -0.71 -14.03 -14.01
CA THR A 273 -1.81 -14.98 -13.91
C THR A 273 -3.05 -14.38 -14.53
N LYS A 274 -4.01 -15.22 -14.94
CA LYS A 274 -5.25 -14.77 -15.59
C LYS A 274 -4.96 -13.83 -16.76
N THR A 275 -4.15 -14.32 -17.71
CA THR A 275 -3.82 -13.61 -18.95
C THR A 275 -4.32 -14.41 -20.16
N LYS A 276 -4.09 -13.90 -21.37
CA LYS A 276 -4.33 -14.62 -22.63
C LYS A 276 -3.04 -15.25 -23.20
N ILE A 277 -1.95 -15.25 -22.44
CA ILE A 277 -0.66 -15.83 -22.85
C ILE A 277 -0.82 -17.34 -22.96
N LYS A 278 -0.50 -17.89 -24.12
CA LYS A 278 -0.54 -19.34 -24.38
C LYS A 278 0.83 -20.00 -24.29
N TYR A 279 1.87 -19.26 -24.67
CA TYR A 279 3.24 -19.77 -24.78
C TYR A 279 4.22 -18.71 -24.31
N LEU A 280 5.29 -19.15 -23.66
CA LEU A 280 6.39 -18.27 -23.29
C LEU A 280 7.50 -18.17 -24.35
N SER A 281 7.38 -18.86 -25.49
CA SER A 281 8.38 -18.85 -26.57
C SER A 281 8.87 -17.45 -27.01
N PRO A 282 8.08 -16.35 -26.95
CA PRO A 282 8.61 -15.01 -27.24
C PRO A 282 9.76 -14.56 -26.32
N LEU A 283 9.89 -15.15 -25.13
CA LEU A 283 10.94 -14.84 -24.16
C LEU A 283 12.25 -15.59 -24.39
N LYS A 284 12.29 -16.49 -25.38
CA LYS A 284 13.42 -17.38 -25.68
C LYS A 284 14.76 -16.65 -25.82
N GLU A 285 14.75 -15.51 -26.51
CA GLU A 285 15.95 -14.72 -26.79
C GLU A 285 16.25 -13.66 -25.71
N SER A 286 15.48 -13.63 -24.62
CA SER A 286 15.74 -12.69 -23.53
C SER A 286 17.07 -13.00 -22.85
N LYS A 287 17.92 -11.98 -22.73
CA LYS A 287 19.21 -12.09 -22.04
C LYS A 287 19.13 -11.73 -20.56
N SER A 288 18.05 -11.07 -20.12
CA SER A 288 17.92 -10.53 -18.77
C SER A 288 16.98 -11.33 -17.89
N ILE A 289 15.91 -11.91 -18.46
CA ILE A 289 14.90 -12.63 -17.69
C ILE A 289 15.53 -13.91 -17.12
N LYS A 290 15.41 -14.08 -15.81
CA LYS A 290 15.88 -15.23 -15.05
C LYS A 290 14.73 -16.04 -14.45
N PHE A 291 13.52 -15.51 -14.49
CA PHE A 291 12.36 -16.12 -13.87
C PHE A 291 11.08 -15.63 -14.54
N ALA A 292 10.20 -16.59 -14.90
CA ALA A 292 8.89 -16.34 -15.48
C ALA A 292 7.93 -17.43 -15.00
N GLU A 293 6.86 -17.05 -14.30
CA GLU A 293 5.88 -18.00 -13.76
C GLU A 293 4.45 -17.50 -13.97
N ASP A 294 3.60 -18.40 -14.49
CA ASP A 294 2.14 -18.26 -14.44
C ASP A 294 1.65 -18.83 -13.10
N LEU A 295 1.04 -17.99 -12.27
CA LEU A 295 0.52 -18.35 -10.96
C LEU A 295 -0.91 -18.93 -11.00
N SER A 296 -1.47 -19.20 -12.19
CA SER A 296 -2.75 -19.92 -12.31
C SER A 296 -2.55 -21.42 -12.07
N GLU A 297 -3.38 -22.02 -11.21
CA GLU A 297 -3.34 -23.47 -10.95
C GLU A 297 -3.56 -24.31 -12.23
N MET A 298 -4.23 -23.74 -13.24
CA MET A 298 -4.61 -24.42 -14.50
C MET A 298 -3.42 -24.90 -15.36
N PHE A 299 -2.30 -24.18 -15.37
CA PHE A 299 -1.15 -24.59 -16.19
C PHE A 299 -0.32 -25.71 -15.57
N ILE A 300 -0.51 -26.00 -14.28
CA ILE A 300 0.31 -26.97 -13.55
C ILE A 300 -0.12 -28.40 -13.88
N GLU A 301 -1.42 -28.72 -13.93
CA GLU A 301 -1.87 -30.11 -14.15
C GLU A 301 -1.73 -30.57 -15.61
N GLU A 302 -1.94 -29.70 -16.60
CA GLU A 302 -1.89 -30.09 -18.02
C GLU A 302 -0.44 -30.33 -18.51
N TYR A 303 0.54 -29.68 -17.89
CA TYR A 303 1.96 -29.76 -18.30
C TYR A 303 2.81 -30.74 -17.47
N PHE A 304 2.48 -31.03 -16.21
CA PHE A 304 3.12 -32.13 -15.47
C PHE A 304 2.89 -33.50 -16.14
N ASN A 305 1.80 -33.65 -16.89
CA ASN A 305 1.49 -34.85 -17.66
C ASN A 305 2.17 -34.93 -19.03
N ARG A 306 2.81 -33.85 -19.51
CA ARG A 306 3.68 -33.91 -20.70
C ARG A 306 5.10 -34.21 -20.25
N SER A 307 5.44 -35.49 -20.24
CA SER A 307 6.78 -36.05 -20.02
C SER A 307 7.91 -35.09 -20.44
N LEU A 308 8.44 -34.33 -19.48
CA LEU A 308 9.77 -33.75 -19.56
C LEU A 308 10.75 -34.90 -19.32
N ALA A 309 10.99 -35.72 -20.34
CA ALA A 309 11.93 -36.82 -20.28
C ALA A 309 13.29 -36.29 -19.78
N GLY A 310 13.63 -36.57 -18.52
CA GLY A 310 14.89 -36.19 -17.87
C GLY A 310 14.82 -35.04 -16.84
N CYS A 311 13.66 -34.51 -16.46
CA CYS A 311 13.59 -33.63 -15.29
C CYS A 311 12.23 -33.65 -14.59
N SER A 312 12.21 -33.94 -13.29
CA SER A 312 11.01 -33.80 -12.46
C SER A 312 11.39 -33.26 -11.07
N PRO A 313 11.27 -31.94 -10.81
CA PRO A 313 11.23 -31.46 -9.43
C PRO A 313 10.10 -32.18 -8.69
N LYS A 314 10.36 -32.64 -7.46
CA LYS A 314 9.41 -33.49 -6.71
C LYS A 314 8.33 -32.68 -5.99
N SER A 315 8.47 -31.36 -5.92
CA SER A 315 7.47 -30.47 -5.32
C SER A 315 7.60 -29.02 -5.79
N MET A 316 6.55 -28.22 -5.59
CA MET A 316 6.54 -26.77 -5.87
C MET A 316 7.56 -25.98 -5.05
N LYS A 317 7.94 -26.49 -3.87
CA LYS A 317 9.01 -25.90 -3.06
C LYS A 317 10.35 -25.98 -3.79
N GLU A 318 10.63 -27.08 -4.50
CA GLU A 318 11.86 -27.26 -5.26
C GLU A 318 11.95 -26.32 -6.48
N VAL A 319 10.82 -26.09 -7.14
CA VAL A 319 10.69 -25.10 -8.22
C VAL A 319 11.00 -23.69 -7.69
N ARG A 320 10.38 -23.32 -6.57
CA ARG A 320 10.57 -22.00 -5.92
C ARG A 320 12.00 -21.79 -5.37
N GLU A 321 12.68 -22.86 -4.97
CA GLU A 321 14.07 -22.84 -4.50
C GLU A 321 15.09 -22.82 -5.65
N GLY A 322 14.65 -22.83 -6.92
CA GLY A 322 15.55 -22.84 -8.06
C GLY A 322 16.32 -24.15 -8.22
N LYS A 323 15.80 -25.25 -7.66
CA LYS A 323 16.41 -26.58 -7.85
C LYS A 323 16.29 -26.94 -9.33
N SER A 324 17.46 -27.17 -9.90
CA SER A 324 17.73 -27.11 -11.32
C SER A 324 17.58 -28.45 -12.04
N CYS A 325 17.30 -28.37 -13.34
CA CYS A 325 17.26 -29.53 -14.25
C CYS A 325 18.63 -29.81 -14.87
N PHE A 326 18.97 -31.09 -14.99
CA PHE A 326 20.10 -31.53 -15.79
C PHE A 326 19.66 -31.81 -17.24
N GLU A 327 20.56 -31.53 -18.19
CA GLU A 327 20.45 -31.99 -19.58
C GLU A 327 20.53 -33.52 -19.68
N ALA A 328 20.31 -34.07 -20.88
CA ALA A 328 20.46 -35.51 -21.13
C ALA A 328 21.89 -36.05 -20.83
N ASP A 329 22.87 -35.16 -20.72
CA ASP A 329 24.26 -35.48 -20.33
C ASP A 329 24.46 -35.68 -18.81
N GLY A 330 23.44 -35.40 -17.99
CA GLY A 330 23.48 -35.51 -16.53
C GLY A 330 24.44 -34.53 -15.82
N LYS A 331 25.01 -33.55 -16.54
CA LYS A 331 26.08 -32.67 -16.04
C LYS A 331 25.76 -31.18 -16.24
N THR A 332 25.06 -30.84 -17.31
CA THR A 332 24.77 -29.45 -17.65
C THR A 332 23.48 -28.98 -16.98
N LEU A 333 23.61 -27.96 -16.15
CA LEU A 333 22.52 -27.38 -15.37
C LEU A 333 21.81 -26.30 -16.20
N LYS A 334 20.55 -26.52 -16.62
CA LYS A 334 19.72 -25.43 -17.15
C LYS A 334 18.77 -24.91 -16.06
N PRO A 335 18.63 -23.58 -15.92
CA PRO A 335 17.53 -23.00 -15.16
C PRO A 335 16.19 -23.56 -15.66
N PHE A 336 15.34 -24.02 -14.75
CA PHE A 336 14.08 -24.71 -15.04
C PHE A 336 13.21 -24.01 -16.11
N TRP A 337 13.14 -22.67 -16.04
CA TRP A 337 12.38 -21.84 -16.98
C TRP A 337 12.93 -21.88 -18.42
N LYS A 338 14.24 -22.10 -18.65
CA LYS A 338 14.80 -22.23 -20.00
C LYS A 338 14.27 -23.48 -20.71
N ARG A 339 14.12 -24.60 -19.98
CA ARG A 339 13.54 -25.82 -20.54
C ARG A 339 12.03 -25.67 -20.81
N TRP A 340 11.33 -24.85 -20.02
CA TRP A 340 9.93 -24.46 -20.24
C TRP A 340 9.72 -23.71 -21.57
N LEU A 341 10.78 -23.08 -22.11
CA LEU A 341 10.79 -22.36 -23.39
C LEU A 341 11.22 -23.20 -24.60
N GLY A 342 11.55 -24.49 -24.41
CA GLY A 342 12.13 -25.32 -25.48
C GLY A 342 13.53 -24.84 -25.93
N LEU A 343 14.35 -24.38 -24.98
CA LEU A 343 15.77 -24.03 -25.16
C LEU A 343 16.71 -25.11 -24.68
#